data_AF-A0A2S7KL93-F1
#
_entry.id   AF-A0A2S7KL93-F1
#
_cell.length_a   1.000
_cell.length_b   1.000
_cell.length_c   1.000
_cell.angle_alpha   90.00
_cell.angle_beta   90.00
_cell.angle_gamma   90.00
#
_symmetry.space_group_name_H-M   'P 1'
#
loop_
_entity.id
_entity.type
_entity.pdbx_description
1 polymer ?
#
loop_
_entity_poly.entity_id
_entity_poly.type
_entity_poly.pdbx_seq_one_letter_code
_entity_poly.pdbx_strand_id
1 'polypeptide(L)'
;MGFIIEVVGVKTGFIFGKYSYGSGLGCKFLNVPLVISINWAVLICAGIIVVSRIFANKITVLFLAAVLVTLIDVVIERVAPKLDFWQFKGGLPDLQNYLSWIGVAFFTSYFFYPTIIKGDRTVSLIILILQIIFFTFLWIFI
;
A
#
# COMPACT_ATOMS: atom_id res chain seq x y z
N MET A 1 13.85 -2.51 -4.08
CA MET A 1 13.91 -2.50 -2.61
C MET A 1 12.65 -3.11 -1.99
N GLY A 2 11.45 -2.63 -2.33
CA GLY A 2 10.17 -3.15 -1.78
C GLY A 2 9.97 -4.67 -1.93
N PHE A 3 10.23 -5.23 -3.12
CA PHE A 3 10.02 -6.66 -3.37
C PHE A 3 10.84 -7.60 -2.46
N ILE A 4 12.07 -7.23 -2.10
CA ILE A 4 12.91 -8.07 -1.22
C ILE A 4 12.39 -8.00 0.24
N ILE A 5 12.00 -6.82 0.70
CA ILE A 5 11.38 -6.63 2.03
C ILE A 5 10.06 -7.41 2.12
N GLU A 6 9.29 -7.43 1.03
CA GLU A 6 8.03 -8.16 0.95
C GLU A 6 8.24 -9.68 0.93
N VAL A 7 9.21 -10.20 0.17
CA VAL A 7 9.60 -11.62 0.21
C VAL A 7 10.10 -12.03 1.60
N VAL A 8 10.90 -11.20 2.26
CA VAL A 8 11.36 -11.46 3.64
C VAL A 8 10.18 -11.39 4.61
N GLY A 9 9.30 -10.40 4.48
CA GLY A 9 8.12 -10.22 5.32
C GLY A 9 7.14 -11.40 5.21
N VAL A 10 6.88 -11.90 4.01
CA VAL A 10 6.00 -13.05 3.74
C VAL A 10 6.61 -14.36 4.24
N LYS A 11 7.91 -14.56 4.03
CA LYS A 11 8.59 -15.80 4.45
C LYS A 11 8.80 -15.87 5.97
N THR A 12 9.07 -14.73 6.62
CA THR A 12 9.32 -14.70 8.07
C THR A 12 8.05 -14.49 8.88
N GLY A 13 7.05 -13.82 8.32
CA GLY A 13 5.84 -13.37 9.03
C GLY A 13 6.13 -12.36 10.15
N PHE A 14 7.37 -11.90 10.30
CA PHE A 14 7.81 -11.07 11.42
C PHE A 14 7.52 -9.58 11.20
N ILE A 15 7.43 -9.15 9.95
CA ILE A 15 7.22 -7.73 9.61
C ILE A 15 5.71 -7.44 9.49
N PHE A 16 5.00 -8.24 8.70
CA PHE A 16 3.61 -7.98 8.33
C PHE A 16 2.60 -8.93 8.98
N GLY A 17 3.05 -9.86 9.84
CA GLY A 17 2.23 -10.98 10.31
C GLY A 17 2.20 -12.15 9.31
N LYS A 18 1.52 -13.24 9.68
CA LYS A 18 1.43 -14.45 8.85
C LYS A 18 0.24 -14.37 7.89
N TYR A 19 0.53 -14.12 6.61
CA TYR A 19 -0.45 -14.09 5.53
C TYR A 19 0.08 -14.83 4.28
N SER A 20 -0.83 -15.15 3.37
CA SER A 20 -0.49 -15.79 2.09
C SER A 20 -1.20 -15.09 0.94
N TYR A 21 -0.51 -14.93 -0.18
CA TYR A 21 -1.11 -14.42 -1.42
C TYR A 21 -1.90 -15.51 -2.14
N GLY A 22 -3.10 -15.17 -2.59
CA GLY A 22 -3.93 -15.95 -3.50
C GLY A 22 -3.51 -15.80 -4.96
N SER A 23 -4.25 -16.38 -5.89
CA SER A 23 -3.96 -16.35 -7.33
C SER A 23 -4.47 -15.09 -8.06
N GLY A 24 -5.33 -14.29 -7.42
CA GLY A 24 -6.00 -13.13 -8.00
C GLY A 24 -5.09 -12.00 -8.47
N LEU A 25 -3.84 -11.96 -8.01
CA LEU A 25 -2.83 -10.96 -8.43
C LEU A 25 -1.88 -11.45 -9.54
N GLY A 26 -2.15 -12.62 -10.12
CA GLY A 26 -1.43 -13.14 -11.27
C GLY A 26 -0.05 -13.71 -10.92
N CYS A 27 0.95 -13.43 -11.78
CA CYS A 27 2.26 -14.08 -11.72
C CYS A 27 3.01 -13.78 -10.42
N LYS A 28 3.46 -14.84 -9.75
CA LYS A 28 4.22 -14.79 -8.50
C LYS A 28 5.68 -15.14 -8.74
N PHE A 29 6.55 -14.44 -8.03
CA PHE A 29 7.93 -14.85 -7.86
C PHE A 29 8.19 -15.07 -6.37
N LEU A 30 8.72 -16.25 -6.00
CA LEU A 30 8.94 -16.63 -4.59
C LEU A 30 7.68 -16.50 -3.70
N ASN A 31 6.50 -16.83 -4.23
CA ASN A 31 5.18 -16.69 -3.60
C ASN A 31 4.68 -15.26 -3.37
N VAL A 32 5.40 -14.25 -3.88
CA VAL A 32 4.97 -12.84 -3.85
C VAL A 32 4.57 -12.41 -5.27
N PRO A 33 3.35 -11.91 -5.47
CA PRO A 33 2.91 -11.38 -6.77
C PRO A 33 3.83 -10.24 -7.21
N LEU A 34 4.22 -10.17 -8.48
CA LEU A 34 5.08 -9.06 -8.95
C LEU A 34 4.32 -7.72 -8.98
N VAL A 35 3.01 -7.76 -9.20
CA VAL A 35 2.16 -6.57 -9.33
C VAL A 35 2.00 -5.80 -8.02
N ILE A 36 2.12 -6.47 -6.87
CA ILE A 36 1.81 -5.85 -5.58
C ILE A 36 2.80 -4.73 -5.24
N SER A 37 4.10 -4.95 -5.50
CA SER A 37 5.12 -3.93 -5.24
C SER A 37 4.95 -2.71 -6.17
N ILE A 38 4.43 -2.90 -7.39
CA ILE A 38 4.08 -1.81 -8.30
C ILE A 38 2.88 -1.04 -7.77
N ASN A 39 1.84 -1.74 -7.32
CA ASN A 39 0.64 -1.12 -6.74
C ASN A 39 1.01 -0.22 -5.55
N TRP A 40 1.81 -0.74 -4.61
CA TRP A 40 2.30 0.03 -3.47
C TRP A 40 3.15 1.23 -3.89
N ALA A 41 4.05 1.07 -4.86
CA ALA A 41 4.85 2.17 -5.36
C ALA A 41 3.96 3.29 -5.95
N VAL A 42 2.93 2.93 -6.73
CA VAL A 42 1.98 3.90 -7.29
C VAL A 42 1.22 4.64 -6.19
N LEU A 43 0.68 3.93 -5.19
CA LEU A 43 -0.04 4.55 -4.08
C LEU A 43 0.86 5.47 -3.25
N ILE A 44 2.08 5.04 -2.90
CA ILE A 44 3.07 5.86 -2.18
C ILE A 44 3.38 7.12 -2.99
N CYS A 45 3.67 7.00 -4.28
CA CYS A 45 3.94 8.14 -5.14
C CYS A 45 2.77 9.13 -5.16
N ALA A 46 1.56 8.63 -5.43
CA ALA A 46 0.36 9.45 -5.49
C ALA A 46 0.07 10.13 -4.14
N GLY A 47 0.19 9.40 -3.02
CA GLY A 47 -0.01 9.91 -1.67
C GLY A 47 0.90 11.09 -1.36
N ILE A 48 2.21 10.95 -1.60
CA ILE A 48 3.18 12.04 -1.37
C ILE A 48 2.88 13.24 -2.26
N ILE A 49 2.61 13.01 -3.56
CA ILE A 49 2.29 14.10 -4.50
C ILE A 49 1.09 14.89 -3.99
N VAL A 50 0.00 14.23 -3.60
CA VAL A 50 -1.21 14.91 -3.12
C VAL A 50 -0.96 15.67 -1.82
N VAL A 51 -0.32 15.03 -0.83
CA VAL A 51 -0.09 15.64 0.48
C VAL A 51 0.92 16.80 0.40
N SER A 52 1.94 16.70 -0.45
CA SER A 52 2.95 17.76 -0.67
C SER A 52 2.37 19.06 -1.23
N ARG A 53 1.17 19.01 -1.79
CA ARG A 53 0.46 20.20 -2.33
C ARG A 53 -0.40 20.90 -1.27
N ILE A 54 -0.54 20.30 -0.09
CA ILE A 54 -1.33 20.82 1.02
C ILE A 54 -0.40 21.28 2.16
N PHE A 55 0.70 20.55 2.40
CA PHE A 55 1.63 20.82 3.48
C PHE A 55 3.03 21.14 2.95
N ALA A 56 3.71 22.10 3.58
CA ALA A 56 5.06 22.51 3.21
C ALA A 56 6.17 21.73 3.96
N ASN A 57 5.89 21.29 5.19
CA ASN A 57 6.89 20.58 5.99
C ASN A 57 7.11 19.16 5.44
N LYS A 58 8.34 18.87 4.99
CA LYS A 58 8.71 17.57 4.40
C LYS A 58 8.32 16.41 5.31
N ILE A 59 8.66 16.45 6.60
CA ILE A 59 8.39 15.34 7.52
C ILE A 59 6.89 15.12 7.70
N THR A 60 6.12 16.22 7.83
CA THR A 60 4.65 16.15 7.87
C THR A 60 4.08 15.53 6.60
N VAL A 61 4.61 15.90 5.42
CA VAL A 61 4.17 15.31 4.14
C VAL A 61 4.43 13.81 4.10
N LEU A 62 5.64 13.38 4.46
CA LEU A 62 6.01 11.96 4.46
C LEU A 62 5.13 11.15 5.41
N PHE A 63 4.88 11.65 6.62
CA PHE A 63 4.06 10.98 7.61
C PHE A 63 2.59 10.90 7.18
N LEU A 64 1.99 12.01 6.75
CA LEU A 64 0.60 12.04 6.34
C LEU A 64 0.35 11.24 5.05
N ALA A 65 1.31 11.22 4.12
CA ALA A 65 1.22 10.38 2.93
C ALA A 65 1.27 8.88 3.29
N ALA A 66 2.15 8.49 4.21
CA ALA A 66 2.24 7.11 4.70
C ALA A 66 0.94 6.66 5.38
N VAL A 67 0.35 7.52 6.23
CA VAL A 67 -0.94 7.26 6.87
C VAL A 67 -2.05 7.15 5.83
N LEU A 68 -2.13 8.08 4.86
CA LEU A 68 -3.14 8.07 3.80
C LEU A 68 -3.11 6.76 3.00
N VAL A 69 -1.92 6.33 2.57
CA VAL A 69 -1.76 5.10 1.79
C VAL A 69 -2.12 3.86 2.60
N THR A 70 -1.78 3.84 3.90
CA THR A 70 -2.14 2.73 4.80
C THR A 70 -3.65 2.70 5.06
N LEU A 71 -4.32 3.86 5.14
CA LEU A 71 -5.79 3.90 5.27
C LEU A 71 -6.50 3.35 4.02
N ILE A 72 -5.90 3.50 2.83
CA ILE A 72 -6.42 2.84 1.63
C ILE A 72 -6.28 1.32 1.77
N ASP A 73 -5.18 0.82 2.34
CA ASP A 73 -5.00 -0.62 2.61
C ASP A 73 -6.13 -1.19 3.46
N VAL A 74 -6.51 -0.47 4.53
CA VAL A 74 -7.62 -0.87 5.43
C VAL A 74 -8.91 -1.12 4.64
N VAL A 75 -9.16 -0.36 3.57
CA VAL A 75 -10.32 -0.57 2.69
C VAL A 75 -10.12 -1.79 1.80
N ILE A 76 -8.93 -1.94 1.19
CA ILE A 76 -8.60 -3.07 0.30
C ILE A 76 -8.70 -4.40 1.05
N GLU A 77 -8.21 -4.46 2.29
CA GLU A 77 -8.19 -5.68 3.11
C GLU A 77 -9.58 -6.25 3.39
N ARG A 78 -10.64 -5.43 3.36
CA ARG A 78 -12.02 -5.90 3.52
C ARG A 78 -12.46 -6.83 2.41
N VAL A 79 -11.90 -6.68 1.21
CA VAL A 79 -12.24 -7.48 0.04
C VAL A 79 -11.09 -8.37 -0.43
N ALA A 80 -9.87 -8.16 0.05
CA ALA A 80 -8.68 -8.90 -0.37
C ALA A 80 -8.85 -10.43 -0.30
N PRO A 81 -9.48 -11.03 0.75
CA PRO A 81 -9.73 -12.47 0.76
C PRO A 81 -10.75 -12.92 -0.29
N LYS A 82 -11.81 -12.12 -0.52
CA LYS A 82 -12.88 -12.45 -1.48
C LYS A 82 -12.39 -12.36 -2.93
N LEU A 83 -11.43 -11.47 -3.18
CA LEU A 83 -10.79 -11.29 -4.49
C LEU A 83 -9.57 -12.21 -4.71
N ASP A 84 -9.30 -13.13 -3.77
CA ASP A 84 -8.13 -14.03 -3.81
C ASP A 84 -6.80 -13.26 -3.95
N PHE A 85 -6.69 -12.09 -3.31
CA PHE A 85 -5.47 -11.28 -3.30
C PHE A 85 -4.52 -11.75 -2.21
N TRP A 86 -4.93 -11.64 -0.96
CA TRP A 86 -4.22 -12.17 0.20
C TRP A 86 -5.17 -12.45 1.35
N GLN A 87 -4.76 -13.36 2.24
CA GLN A 87 -5.52 -13.72 3.42
C GLN A 87 -4.58 -13.91 4.62
N PHE A 88 -4.94 -13.29 5.74
CA PHE A 88 -4.25 -13.45 7.02
C PHE A 88 -4.75 -14.70 7.75
N LYS A 89 -3.86 -15.42 8.45
CA LYS A 89 -4.25 -16.63 9.21
C LYS A 89 -5.33 -16.38 10.28
N GLY A 90 -5.41 -15.16 10.82
CA GLY A 90 -6.42 -14.73 11.80
C GLY A 90 -7.64 -14.02 11.18
N GLY A 91 -7.77 -14.02 9.85
CA GLY A 91 -8.83 -13.30 9.13
C GLY A 91 -8.41 -11.87 8.75
N LEU A 92 -8.26 -10.99 9.74
CA LEU A 92 -7.81 -9.61 9.52
C LEU A 92 -6.33 -9.42 9.91
N PRO A 93 -5.64 -8.44 9.31
CA PRO A 93 -4.30 -8.05 9.75
C PRO A 93 -4.31 -7.41 11.14
N ASP A 94 -3.22 -7.63 11.87
CA ASP A 94 -2.99 -7.02 13.17
C ASP A 94 -2.47 -5.58 13.03
N LEU A 95 -2.52 -4.81 14.13
CA LEU A 95 -2.00 -3.44 14.17
C LEU A 95 -0.54 -3.33 13.68
N GLN A 96 0.26 -4.37 13.94
CA GLN A 96 1.65 -4.45 13.49
C GLN A 96 1.80 -4.32 11.96
N ASN A 97 0.84 -4.86 11.20
CA ASN A 97 0.87 -4.79 9.74
C ASN A 97 0.76 -3.34 9.26
N TYR A 98 -0.25 -2.62 9.74
CA TYR A 98 -0.46 -1.22 9.39
C TYR A 98 0.72 -0.32 9.81
N LEU A 99 1.27 -0.53 11.01
CA LEU A 99 2.45 0.22 11.47
C LEU A 99 3.67 -0.04 10.57
N SER A 100 3.81 -1.29 10.09
CA SER A 100 4.88 -1.65 9.16
C SER A 100 4.69 -0.99 7.79
N TRP A 101 3.46 -0.94 7.26
CA TRP A 101 3.16 -0.22 6.02
C TRP A 101 3.39 1.29 6.14
N ILE A 102 3.02 1.90 7.26
CA ILE A 102 3.36 3.31 7.53
C ILE A 102 4.88 3.50 7.50
N GLY A 103 5.65 2.62 8.14
CA GLY A 103 7.12 2.68 8.12
C GLY A 103 7.68 2.54 6.71
N VAL A 104 7.26 1.52 5.96
CA VAL A 104 7.69 1.26 4.57
C VAL A 104 7.36 2.45 3.67
N ALA A 105 6.13 2.96 3.75
CA ALA A 105 5.69 4.11 2.98
C ALA A 105 6.51 5.35 3.36
N PHE A 106 6.70 5.64 4.65
CA PHE A 106 7.49 6.80 5.11
C PHE A 106 8.94 6.76 4.60
N PHE A 107 9.65 5.64 4.76
CA PHE A 107 11.04 5.54 4.33
C PHE A 107 11.18 5.54 2.81
N THR A 108 10.30 4.84 2.09
CA THR A 108 10.27 4.89 0.63
C THR A 108 10.04 6.33 0.15
N SER A 109 9.07 7.01 0.76
CA SER A 109 8.80 8.41 0.50
C SER A 109 10.02 9.29 0.76
N TYR A 110 10.73 9.06 1.88
CA TYR A 110 11.90 9.85 2.28
C TYR A 110 13.04 9.76 1.25
N PHE A 111 13.37 8.55 0.82
CA PHE A 111 14.47 8.30 -0.13
C PHE A 111 14.17 8.81 -1.54
N PHE A 112 12.91 8.68 -1.99
CA PHE A 112 12.53 9.02 -3.37
C PHE A 112 11.80 10.37 -3.50
N TYR A 113 11.67 11.13 -2.40
CA TYR A 113 10.94 12.39 -2.32
C TYR A 113 11.18 13.35 -3.51
N PRO A 114 12.43 13.77 -3.83
CA PRO A 114 12.65 14.77 -4.87
C PRO A 114 12.27 14.31 -6.28
N THR A 115 12.25 12.99 -6.52
CA THR A 115 11.84 12.40 -7.79
C THR A 115 10.32 12.34 -7.88
N ILE A 116 9.67 11.89 -6.81
CA ILE A 116 8.22 11.66 -6.76
C ILE A 116 7.43 12.97 -6.87
N ILE A 117 7.82 14.01 -6.13
CA ILE A 117 7.03 15.26 -6.03
C ILE A 117 6.89 16.02 -7.36
N LYS A 118 7.69 15.66 -8.37
CA LYS A 118 7.62 16.21 -9.74
C LYS A 118 6.46 15.66 -10.55
N GLY A 119 5.77 14.62 -10.04
CA GLY A 119 4.62 14.01 -10.70
C GLY A 119 3.38 14.91 -10.73
N ASP A 120 2.39 14.47 -11.51
CA ASP A 120 1.15 15.20 -11.72
C ASP A 120 0.17 15.02 -10.55
N ARG A 121 -0.33 16.14 -10.03
CA ARG A 121 -1.27 16.15 -8.89
C ARG A 121 -2.63 15.59 -9.25
N THR A 122 -3.15 15.94 -10.42
CA THR A 122 -4.49 15.56 -10.86
C THR A 122 -4.57 14.05 -11.06
N VAL A 123 -3.60 13.48 -11.77
CA VAL A 123 -3.47 12.03 -11.96
C VAL A 123 -3.34 11.33 -10.61
N SER A 124 -2.51 11.85 -9.71
CA SER A 124 -2.33 11.28 -8.37
C SER A 124 -3.63 11.29 -7.55
N LEU A 125 -4.38 12.39 -7.58
CA LEU A 125 -5.69 12.49 -6.92
C LEU A 125 -6.67 11.49 -7.50
N ILE A 126 -6.76 11.39 -8.83
CA ILE A 126 -7.66 10.46 -9.51
C ILE A 126 -7.33 9.02 -9.11
N ILE A 127 -6.06 8.63 -9.10
CA ILE A 127 -5.64 7.29 -8.66
C ILE A 127 -6.14 6.99 -7.25
N LEU A 128 -5.88 7.87 -6.27
CA LEU A 128 -6.27 7.63 -4.88
C LEU A 128 -7.80 7.57 -4.71
N ILE A 129 -8.53 8.47 -5.37
CA ILE A 129 -10.00 8.49 -5.33
C ILE A 129 -10.58 7.23 -5.96
N LEU A 130 -10.09 6.82 -7.13
CA LEU A 130 -10.55 5.60 -7.80
C LEU A 130 -10.29 4.36 -6.96
N GLN A 131 -9.15 4.27 -6.29
CA GLN A 131 -8.84 3.15 -5.39
C GLN A 131 -9.83 3.07 -4.24
N ILE A 132 -10.10 4.20 -3.56
CA ILE A 132 -11.06 4.25 -2.46
C ILE A 132 -12.47 3.89 -2.95
N ILE A 133 -12.93 4.51 -4.05
CA ILE A 133 -14.28 4.27 -4.59
C ILE A 133 -14.41 2.81 -5.03
N PHE A 134 -13.46 2.29 -5.79
CA PHE A 134 -13.50 0.94 -6.32
C PHE A 134 -13.56 -0.10 -5.20
N PHE A 135 -12.64 -0.03 -4.23
CA PHE A 135 -12.59 -1.02 -3.16
C PHE A 135 -13.72 -0.86 -2.14
N THR A 136 -14.19 0.36 -1.88
CA THR A 136 -15.40 0.58 -1.05
C THR A 136 -16.64 0.02 -1.74
N PHE A 137 -16.78 0.25 -3.05
CA PHE A 137 -17.88 -0.33 -3.82
C PHE A 137 -17.84 -1.86 -3.74
N LEU A 138 -16.70 -2.49 -4.02
CA LEU A 138 -16.56 -3.94 -3.89
C LEU A 138 -16.89 -4.44 -2.48
N TRP A 139 -16.51 -3.70 -1.44
CA TRP A 139 -16.81 -4.09 -0.06
C TRP A 139 -18.31 -4.09 0.25
N ILE A 140 -19.07 -3.15 -0.33
CA ILE A 140 -20.52 -3.07 -0.14
C ILE A 140 -21.24 -4.20 -0.89
N PHE A 141 -20.77 -4.58 -2.08
CA PHE A 141 -21.50 -5.46 -3.00
C PHE A 141 -21.03 -6.92 -3.03
N ILE A 142 -19.83 -7.23 -2.53
CA ILE A 142 -19.28 -8.60 -2.48
C ILE A 142 -19.05 -8.98 -1.02
#